data_AF-A0A183N5J8-F1
#
_entry.id   AF-A0A183N5J8-F1
#
_cell.length_a   1.000
_cell.length_b   1.000
_cell.length_c   1.000
_cell.angle_alpha   90.00
_cell.angle_beta   90.00
_cell.angle_gamma   90.00
#
_symmetry.space_group_name_H-M   'P 1'
#
loop_
_entity.id
_entity.type
_entity.pdbx_description
1 polymer ?
#
loop_
_entity_poly.entity_id
_entity_poly.type
_entity_poly.pdbx_seq_one_letter_code
_entity_poly.pdbx_strand_id
1 'polypeptide(L)'
;MWNSKQLSTNIKVRIFNTNVKAVLMYGAETWRITTTIIKKVQVFINSCLRKILNIHWPDTISNSLLWERTNQLPAEEEIRKRRWKWIGHTLRKSSNCITRQALTWNPERKRKRERPKNTFGKDE
;
A
#
# COMPACT_ATOMS: atom_id res chain seq x y z
N MET A 1 5.51 9.26 22.38
CA MET A 1 6.54 9.01 21.35
C MET A 1 6.62 10.16 20.34
N TRP A 2 5.57 10.47 19.60
CA TRP A 2 5.58 11.50 18.54
C TRP A 2 5.80 12.93 19.06
N ASN A 3 5.30 13.25 20.25
CA ASN A 3 5.43 14.57 20.88
C ASN A 3 6.76 14.75 21.66
N SER A 4 7.60 13.71 21.77
CA SER A 4 8.85 13.81 22.54
C SER A 4 9.88 14.63 21.76
N LYS A 5 10.54 15.60 22.43
CA LYS A 5 11.64 16.39 21.86
C LYS A 5 12.97 15.63 21.82
N GLN A 6 13.09 14.49 22.51
CA GLN A 6 14.34 13.73 22.61
C GLN A 6 14.74 13.04 21.32
N LEU A 7 13.77 12.72 20.45
CA LEU A 7 14.02 12.06 19.17
C LEU A 7 13.99 13.08 18.04
N SER A 8 15.02 13.05 17.19
CA SER A 8 15.04 13.86 15.98
C SER A 8 13.89 13.48 15.05
N THR A 9 13.42 14.46 14.29
CA THR A 9 12.34 14.27 13.30
C THR A 9 12.65 13.13 12.33
N ASN A 10 13.90 13.01 11.88
CA ASN A 10 14.34 11.97 10.94
C ASN A 10 14.17 10.56 11.52
N ILE A 11 14.49 10.37 12.81
CA ILE A 11 14.31 9.07 13.48
C ILE A 11 12.82 8.74 13.58
N LYS A 12 11.98 9.71 13.94
CA LYS A 12 10.53 9.52 14.00
C LYS A 12 9.94 9.15 12.63
N VAL A 13 10.32 9.86 11.56
CA VAL A 13 9.88 9.54 10.20
C VAL A 13 10.32 8.13 9.81
N ARG A 14 11.53 7.71 10.16
CA ARG A 14 12.01 6.35 9.91
C ARG A 14 11.19 5.30 10.64
N ILE A 15 10.89 5.51 11.93
CA ILE A 15 10.03 4.61 12.73
C ILE A 15 8.61 4.53 12.15
N PHE A 16 8.07 5.67 11.70
CA PHE A 16 6.77 5.72 11.03
C PHE A 16 6.78 4.89 9.74
N ASN A 17 7.83 5.03 8.93
CA ASN A 17 7.97 4.30 7.67
C ASN A 17 8.09 2.79 7.87
N THR A 18 8.82 2.34 8.90
CA THR A 18 9.05 0.91 9.15
C THR A 18 7.86 0.22 9.80
N ASN A 19 7.13 0.90 10.68
CA ASN A 19 6.05 0.29 11.44
C ASN A 19 4.68 0.64 10.85
N VAL A 20 4.28 1.91 10.96
CA VAL A 20 2.93 2.35 10.60
C VAL A 20 2.69 2.24 9.10
N LYS A 21 3.61 2.77 8.30
CA LYS A 21 3.48 2.79 6.84
C LYS A 21 3.60 1.39 6.22
N ALA A 22 4.43 0.53 6.81
CA ALA A 22 4.55 -0.87 6.40
C ALA A 22 3.26 -1.65 6.63
N VAL A 23 2.67 -1.53 7.81
CA VAL A 23 1.38 -2.18 8.15
C VAL A 23 0.25 -1.60 7.31
N LEU A 24 0.19 -0.26 7.18
CA LEU A 24 -0.85 0.41 6.39
C LEU A 24 -0.83 -0.05 4.93
N MET A 25 0.35 -0.22 4.32
CA MET A 25 0.49 -0.66 2.94
C MET A 25 0.70 -2.17 2.77
N TYR A 26 0.42 -2.95 3.80
CA TYR A 26 0.50 -4.39 3.72
C TYR A 26 -0.56 -4.91 2.73
N GLY A 27 -0.12 -5.68 1.74
CA GLY A 27 -0.99 -6.20 0.69
C GLY A 27 -1.47 -5.15 -0.33
N ALA A 28 -0.95 -3.91 -0.32
CA ALA A 28 -1.36 -2.87 -1.28
C ALA A 28 -1.13 -3.25 -2.77
N GLU A 29 -0.27 -4.25 -3.00
CA GLU A 29 -0.03 -4.85 -4.31
C GLU A 29 -1.30 -5.46 -4.91
N THR A 30 -2.17 -6.06 -4.09
CA THR A 30 -3.36 -6.80 -4.51
C THR A 30 -4.68 -6.04 -4.34
N TRP A 31 -4.64 -4.86 -3.69
CA TRP A 31 -5.85 -4.07 -3.44
C TRP A 31 -6.56 -3.63 -4.73
N ARG A 32 -7.86 -3.37 -4.68
CA ARG A 32 -8.50 -2.61 -5.76
C ARG A 32 -8.13 -1.14 -5.57
N ILE A 33 -7.26 -0.61 -6.42
CA ILE A 33 -6.90 0.82 -6.36
C ILE A 33 -8.06 1.61 -6.93
N THR A 34 -8.66 2.43 -6.07
CA THR A 34 -9.55 3.51 -6.46
C THR A 34 -8.93 4.83 -6.03
N THR A 35 -9.23 5.90 -6.78
CA THR A 35 -8.75 7.25 -6.46
C THR A 35 -9.18 7.68 -5.05
N THR A 36 -10.33 7.22 -4.58
CA THR A 36 -10.85 7.49 -3.23
C THR A 36 -10.03 6.80 -2.13
N ILE A 37 -9.64 5.53 -2.33
CA ILE A 37 -8.77 4.80 -1.38
C ILE A 37 -7.39 5.46 -1.31
N ILE A 38 -6.79 5.78 -2.45
CA ILE A 38 -5.49 6.49 -2.49
C ILE A 38 -5.58 7.81 -1.73
N LYS A 39 -6.61 8.63 -2.00
CA LYS A 39 -6.81 9.92 -1.32
C LYS A 39 -6.93 9.74 0.20
N LYS A 40 -7.69 8.75 0.67
CA LYS A 40 -7.82 8.46 2.11
C LYS A 40 -6.48 8.07 2.74
N VAL A 41 -5.72 7.19 2.09
CA VAL A 41 -4.38 6.79 2.56
C VAL A 41 -3.42 7.99 2.60
N GLN A 42 -3.45 8.84 1.56
CA GLN A 42 -2.61 10.04 1.51
C GLN A 42 -2.95 11.03 2.63
N VAL A 43 -4.25 11.28 2.89
CA VAL A 43 -4.70 12.15 3.97
C VAL A 43 -4.25 11.62 5.33
N PHE A 44 -4.36 10.30 5.56
CA PHE A 44 -3.87 9.67 6.79
C PHE A 44 -2.35 9.86 6.97
N ILE A 45 -1.57 9.56 5.93
CA ILE A 45 -0.10 9.72 5.96
C ILE A 45 0.27 11.19 6.23
N ASN A 46 -0.35 12.14 5.52
CA ASN A 46 -0.09 13.57 5.72
C ASN A 46 -0.44 14.03 7.14
N SER A 47 -1.54 13.52 7.72
CA SER A 47 -1.91 13.81 9.10
C SER A 47 -0.84 13.32 10.09
N CYS A 48 -0.32 12.10 9.90
CA CYS A 48 0.77 11.57 10.71
C CYS A 48 2.05 12.40 10.57
N LEU A 49 2.44 12.77 9.35
CA LEU A 49 3.65 13.58 9.11
C LEU A 49 3.56 14.96 9.77
N ARG A 50 2.40 15.62 9.72
CA ARG A 50 2.18 16.90 10.42
C ARG A 50 2.32 16.76 11.94
N LYS A 51 1.78 15.68 12.51
CA LYS A 51 1.97 15.37 13.95
C LYS A 51 3.44 15.09 14.30
N ILE A 52 4.18 14.39 13.43
CA ILE A 52 5.62 14.12 13.64
C ILE A 52 6.44 15.41 13.63
N LEU A 53 6.10 16.34 12.72
CA LEU A 53 6.72 17.67 12.63
C LEU A 53 6.23 18.65 13.69
N ASN A 54 5.30 18.23 14.56
CA ASN A 54 4.69 19.07 15.58
C ASN A 54 4.00 20.32 15.03
N ILE A 55 3.49 20.26 13.79
CA ILE A 55 2.79 21.37 13.14
C ILE A 55 1.36 21.41 13.66
N HIS A 56 1.00 22.50 14.30
CA HIS A 56 -0.34 22.78 14.81
C HIS A 56 -0.86 24.05 14.16
N TRP A 57 -2.18 24.21 14.16
CA TRP A 57 -2.78 25.50 13.83
C TRP A 57 -2.20 26.58 14.78
N PRO A 58 -1.78 27.77 14.29
CA PRO A 58 -2.06 28.39 13.00
C PRO A 58 -1.03 28.11 11.87
N ASP A 59 0.02 27.32 12.13
CA ASP A 59 1.07 27.05 11.15
C ASP A 59 0.52 26.25 9.97
N THR A 60 0.50 26.88 8.79
CA THR A 60 0.01 26.27 7.55
C THR A 60 1.18 25.91 6.65
N ILE A 61 1.30 24.63 6.30
CA ILE A 61 2.31 24.10 5.40
C ILE A 61 1.67 23.49 4.15
N SER A 62 2.26 23.75 2.98
CA SER A 62 1.86 23.07 1.74
C SER A 62 2.21 21.58 1.80
N ASN A 63 1.45 20.74 1.08
CA ASN A 63 1.75 19.30 1.03
C ASN A 63 3.08 19.02 0.32
N SER A 64 3.48 19.84 -0.65
CA SER A 64 4.78 19.70 -1.32
C SER A 64 5.95 19.93 -0.36
N LEU A 65 5.92 21.00 0.44
CA LEU A 65 6.95 21.29 1.42
C LEU A 65 7.00 20.24 2.54
N LEU A 66 5.83 19.70 2.92
CA LEU A 66 5.74 18.59 3.87
C LEU A 66 6.51 17.36 3.36
N TRP A 67 6.33 17.00 2.09
CA TRP A 67 7.00 15.84 1.48
C TRP A 67 8.49 16.06 1.29
N GLU A 68 8.90 17.27 0.89
CA GLU A 68 10.30 17.66 0.77
C GLU A 68 11.04 17.56 2.11
N ARG A 69 10.49 18.16 3.17
CA ARG A 69 11.09 18.11 4.52
C ARG A 69 11.21 16.69 5.10
N THR A 70 10.34 15.78 4.68
CA THR A 70 10.31 14.40 5.20
C THR A 70 10.92 13.38 4.24
N ASN A 71 11.42 13.83 3.08
CA ASN A 71 11.88 12.98 1.97
C ASN A 71 10.88 11.84 1.67
N GLN A 72 9.59 12.15 1.65
CA GLN A 72 8.53 11.19 1.39
C GLN A 72 7.98 11.33 -0.03
N LEU A 73 7.63 10.19 -0.63
CA LEU A 73 6.91 10.15 -1.90
C LEU A 73 5.40 10.11 -1.64
N PRO A 74 4.58 10.59 -2.60
CA PRO A 74 3.14 10.38 -2.59
C PRO A 74 2.78 8.89 -2.48
N ALA A 75 1.70 8.59 -1.77
CA ALA A 75 1.24 7.23 -1.51
C ALA A 75 0.96 6.46 -2.82
N GLU A 76 0.42 7.15 -3.82
CA GLU A 76 0.15 6.58 -5.14
C GLU A 76 1.41 6.04 -5.82
N GLU A 77 2.49 6.82 -5.82
CA GLU A 77 3.76 6.43 -6.42
C GLU A 77 4.38 5.23 -5.71
N GLU A 78 4.29 5.20 -4.38
CA GLU A 78 4.82 4.09 -3.60
C GLU A 78 4.04 2.79 -3.86
N ILE A 79 2.71 2.86 -3.90
CA ILE A 79 1.86 1.72 -4.25
C ILE A 79 2.16 1.24 -5.67
N ARG A 80 2.28 2.17 -6.63
CA ARG A 80 2.65 1.87 -8.03
C ARG A 80 4.00 1.16 -8.10
N LYS A 81 5.01 1.66 -7.38
CA LYS A 81 6.35 1.06 -7.32
C LYS A 81 6.32 -0.35 -6.74
N ARG A 82 5.56 -0.60 -5.67
CA ARG A 82 5.39 -1.94 -5.07
C ARG A 82 4.74 -2.91 -6.06
N ARG A 83 3.67 -2.49 -6.74
CA ARG A 83 3.02 -3.30 -7.78
C ARG A 83 3.94 -3.69 -8.91
N TRP A 84 4.70 -2.74 -9.45
CA TRP A 84 5.65 -3.04 -10.52
C TRP A 84 6.75 -4.00 -10.06
N LYS A 85 7.24 -3.86 -8.82
CA LYS A 85 8.18 -4.81 -8.23
C LYS A 85 7.57 -6.21 -8.11
N TRP A 86 6.32 -6.32 -7.67
CA TRP A 86 5.61 -7.60 -7.55
C TRP A 86 5.39 -8.26 -8.93
N ILE A 87 4.89 -7.50 -9.91
CA ILE A 87 4.74 -7.97 -11.30
C ILE A 87 6.09 -8.45 -11.84
N GLY A 88 7.14 -7.66 -11.68
CA GLY A 88 8.50 -8.03 -12.12
C GLY A 88 9.02 -9.29 -11.41
N HIS A 89 8.72 -9.49 -10.12
CA HIS A 89 9.05 -10.73 -9.41
C HIS A 89 8.29 -11.93 -9.98
N THR A 90 6.99 -11.79 -10.23
CA THR A 90 6.15 -12.84 -10.82
C THR A 90 6.61 -13.22 -12.23
N LEU A 91 6.97 -12.25 -13.07
CA LEU A 91 7.45 -12.49 -14.43
C LEU A 91 8.80 -13.22 -14.48
N ARG A 92 9.66 -13.05 -13.47
CA ARG A 92 10.93 -13.78 -13.34
C ARG A 92 10.76 -15.24 -12.93
N LYS A 93 9.58 -15.66 -12.44
CA LYS A 93 9.31 -17.07 -12.13
C LYS A 93 9.14 -17.88 -13.43
N SER A 94 9.33 -19.19 -13.34
CA SER A 94 9.14 -20.11 -14.48
C SER A 94 7.74 -20.00 -15.07
N SER A 95 7.61 -20.29 -16.36
CA SER A 95 6.32 -20.31 -17.09
C SER A 95 5.30 -21.27 -16.47
N ASN A 96 5.79 -22.34 -15.85
CA ASN A 96 4.95 -23.37 -15.23
C ASN A 96 4.47 -22.97 -13.82
N CYS A 97 4.95 -21.84 -13.28
CA CYS A 97 4.54 -21.38 -11.97
C CYS A 97 3.11 -20.82 -12.02
N ILE A 98 2.23 -21.35 -11.17
CA ILE A 98 0.81 -20.98 -11.06
C ILE A 98 0.63 -19.46 -10.95
N THR A 99 1.49 -18.76 -10.21
CA THR A 99 1.40 -17.30 -10.05
C THR A 99 1.62 -16.52 -11.34
N ARG A 100 2.47 -17.04 -12.24
CA ARG A 100 2.74 -16.42 -13.55
C ARG A 100 1.61 -16.71 -14.53
N GLN A 101 1.07 -17.93 -14.51
CA GLN A 101 -0.09 -18.30 -15.30
C GLN A 101 -1.34 -17.53 -14.88
N ALA A 102 -1.58 -17.38 -13.58
CA ALA A 102 -2.70 -16.62 -13.03
C ALA A 102 -2.68 -15.15 -13.43
N LEU A 103 -1.50 -14.55 -13.68
CA LEU A 103 -1.37 -13.17 -14.15
C LEU A 103 -1.91 -12.99 -15.58
N THR A 104 -1.70 -13.98 -16.45
CA THR A 104 -2.16 -13.98 -17.84
C THR A 104 -3.51 -14.66 -18.03
N TRP A 105 -4.02 -15.31 -16.99
CA TRP A 105 -5.26 -16.07 -17.05
C TRP A 105 -6.46 -15.15 -17.21
N ASN A 106 -7.10 -15.24 -18.37
CA ASN A 106 -8.38 -14.59 -18.63
C ASN A 106 -9.48 -15.66 -18.58
N PRO A 107 -10.31 -15.73 -17.52
CA PRO A 107 -11.37 -16.72 -17.45
C PRO A 107 -12.48 -16.38 -18.46
N GLU A 108 -12.58 -17.17 -19.54
CA GLU A 108 -13.58 -16.98 -20.61
C GLU A 108 -15.03 -17.10 -20.14
N ARG A 109 -15.28 -17.80 -19.02
CA ARG A 109 -16.63 -18.04 -18.52
C ARG A 109 -16.99 -17.09 -17.37
N LYS A 110 -18.15 -16.45 -17.48
CA LYS A 110 -18.80 -15.78 -16.34
C LYS A 110 -19.09 -16.81 -15.26
N ARG A 111 -18.57 -16.59 -14.05
CA ARG A 111 -18.96 -17.38 -12.87
C ARG A 111 -20.47 -17.22 -12.68
N LYS A 112 -21.22 -18.33 -12.69
CA LYS A 112 -22.66 -18.28 -12.38
C LYS A 112 -22.83 -17.66 -11.00
N ARG A 113 -23.82 -16.77 -10.85
CA ARG A 113 -24.18 -16.12 -9.57
C ARG A 113 -24.85 -17.08 -8.58
N GLU A 114 -24.71 -18.38 -8.81
CA GLU A 114 -25.28 -19.46 -8.01
C GLU A 114 -24.34 -19.80 -6.85
N ARG A 115 -24.92 -20.38 -5.80
CA ARG A 115 -24.17 -20.93 -4.67
C ARG A 115 -23.20 -22.00 -5.20
N PRO A 116 -21.91 -22.00 -4.77
CA PRO A 116 -20.99 -23.07 -5.12
C PRO A 116 -21.60 -24.43 -4.75
N LYS A 117 -21.61 -25.39 -5.68
CA LYS A 117 -22.01 -26.76 -5.36
C LYS A 117 -20.95 -27.37 -4.45
N ASN A 118 -21.38 -27.87 -3.30
CA ASN A 118 -20.53 -28.59 -2.35
C ASN A 118 -20.27 -30.00 -2.92
N THR A 119 -19.41 -30.15 -3.91
CA THR A 119 -19.04 -31.49 -4.39
C THR A 119 -17.88 -32.01 -3.55
N PHE A 120 -18.19 -32.59 -2.39
CA PHE A 120 -17.34 -33.61 -1.77
C PHE A 120 -17.86 -34.96 -2.27
N GLY A 121 -17.53 -35.29 -3.51
CA GLY A 121 -17.65 -36.65 -4.03
C GLY A 121 -16.33 -37.35 -3.78
N LYS A 122 -16.34 -38.37 -2.92
CA LYS A 122 -15.26 -39.36 -2.84
C LYS A 122 -15.24 -40.10 -4.18
N ASP A 123 -14.09 -40.16 -4.81
CA ASP A 123 -13.85 -41.11 -5.90
C ASP A 123 -13.30 -42.39 -5.23
N GLU A 124 -14.11 -43.45 -5.24
CA GLU A 124 -13.73 -44.86 -5.11
C GLU A 124 -13.72 -45.48 -6.51
#